data_AF-A0A3D2IC06-F1
#
_entry.id   AF-A0A3D2IC06-F1
#
_cell.length_a   1.000
_cell.length_b   1.000
_cell.length_c   1.000
_cell.angle_alpha   90.00
_cell.angle_beta   90.00
_cell.angle_gamma   90.00
#
_symmetry.space_group_name_H-M   'P 1'
#
loop_
_entity.id
_entity.type
_entity.pdbx_description
1 polymer ?
#
loop_
_entity_poly.entity_id
_entity_poly.type
_entity_poly.pdbx_seq_one_letter_code
_entity_poly.pdbx_strand_id
1 'polypeptide(L)'
;MHKIAFDQTYTFDLSGTFSFGNLSTDMLIDIYKDGRVASHLLERQLVFWFPELRHIKGCEDHDHVNRLDENIQYDAKNFTAGGCKFLPSSMIGTGRTFDEERFIYKTQKMNYIICDIVDFPKINVVFKKGSELSEKYPNGCISKSKRKEFFDAAA
;
A
#
# COMPACT_ATOMS: atom_id res chain seq x y z
N MET A 1 -13.78 9.72 7.92
CA MET A 1 -12.38 10.15 7.77
C MET A 1 -11.63 9.69 9.01
N HIS A 2 -10.42 9.18 8.84
CA HIS A 2 -9.60 8.63 9.92
C HIS A 2 -8.34 9.45 10.12
N LYS A 3 -7.88 9.51 11.38
CA LYS A 3 -6.55 10.00 11.72
C LYS A 3 -5.54 8.87 11.52
N ILE A 4 -4.37 9.17 10.98
CA ILE A 4 -3.30 8.18 10.78
C ILE A 4 -2.79 7.69 12.13
N ALA A 5 -2.91 6.39 12.38
CA ALA A 5 -2.23 5.67 13.45
C ALA A 5 -1.42 4.52 12.83
N PHE A 6 -0.16 4.42 13.25
CA PHE A 6 0.70 3.33 12.82
C PHE A 6 0.28 2.02 13.48
N ASP A 7 0.51 0.93 12.75
CA ASP A 7 0.19 -0.45 13.15
C ASP A 7 -1.30 -0.76 13.36
N GLN A 8 -2.19 0.23 13.25
CA GLN A 8 -3.63 0.04 13.27
C GLN A 8 -4.18 -0.35 11.89
N THR A 9 -5.00 -1.40 11.85
CA THR A 9 -5.73 -1.81 10.65
C THR A 9 -7.06 -1.06 10.53
N TYR A 10 -7.27 -0.42 9.37
CA TYR A 10 -8.52 0.20 8.98
C TYR A 10 -9.19 -0.64 7.89
N THR A 11 -10.46 -0.98 8.07
CA THR A 11 -11.23 -1.75 7.10
C THR A 11 -12.24 -0.85 6.39
N PHE A 12 -12.25 -0.92 5.06
CA PHE A 12 -13.22 -0.25 4.20
C PHE A 12 -13.94 -1.30 3.36
N ASP A 13 -15.26 -1.18 3.24
CA ASP A 13 -16.06 -2.00 2.34
C ASP A 13 -16.60 -1.09 1.22
N LEU A 14 -16.17 -1.37 -0.01
CA LEU A 14 -16.56 -0.61 -1.19
C LEU A 14 -17.78 -1.21 -1.91
N SER A 15 -18.41 -2.25 -1.36
CA SER A 15 -19.61 -2.87 -1.94
C SER A 15 -20.66 -1.84 -2.33
N GLY A 16 -21.12 -1.90 -3.59
CA GLY A 16 -22.12 -0.98 -4.12
C GLY A 16 -21.62 0.43 -4.49
N THR A 17 -20.33 0.74 -4.30
CA THR A 17 -19.77 2.08 -4.60
C THR A 17 -18.90 2.13 -5.86
N PHE A 18 -18.41 0.98 -6.34
CA PHE A 18 -17.60 0.90 -7.55
C PHE A 18 -18.43 0.45 -8.76
N SER A 19 -18.18 1.08 -9.91
CA SER A 19 -18.78 0.71 -11.20
C SER A 19 -17.92 1.27 -12.34
N PHE A 20 -17.99 0.66 -13.53
CA PHE A 20 -17.38 1.21 -14.74
C PHE A 20 -18.11 0.72 -15.99
N GLY A 21 -18.84 1.63 -16.64
CA GLY A 21 -19.62 1.31 -17.84
C GLY A 21 -20.55 0.13 -17.63
N ASN A 22 -20.47 -0.87 -18.52
CA ASN A 22 -21.30 -2.08 -18.51
C ASN A 22 -20.64 -3.29 -17.84
N LEU A 23 -19.48 -3.14 -17.22
CA LEU A 23 -18.79 -4.26 -16.56
C LEU A 23 -19.59 -4.73 -15.35
N SER A 24 -19.76 -6.04 -15.22
CA SER A 24 -20.40 -6.61 -14.03
C SER A 24 -19.53 -6.40 -12.79
N THR A 25 -20.16 -6.47 -11.61
CA THR A 25 -19.48 -6.37 -10.32
C THR A 25 -18.36 -7.41 -10.20
N ASP A 26 -18.58 -8.65 -10.63
CA ASP A 26 -17.58 -9.72 -10.56
C ASP A 26 -16.36 -9.42 -11.44
N MET A 27 -16.57 -8.95 -12.68
CA MET A 27 -15.47 -8.55 -13.56
C MET A 27 -14.64 -7.42 -12.95
N LEU A 28 -15.30 -6.45 -12.32
CA LEU A 28 -14.62 -5.34 -11.64
C LEU A 28 -13.84 -5.82 -10.41
N ILE A 29 -14.40 -6.74 -9.62
CA ILE A 29 -13.70 -7.34 -8.47
C ILE A 29 -12.40 -8.01 -8.93
N ASP A 30 -12.45 -8.79 -10.01
CA ASP A 30 -11.26 -9.47 -10.54
C ASP A 30 -10.21 -8.47 -11.04
N ILE A 31 -10.62 -7.40 -11.72
CA ILE A 31 -9.73 -6.31 -12.16
C ILE A 31 -9.09 -5.60 -10.96
N TYR A 32 -9.87 -5.29 -9.92
CA TYR A 32 -9.40 -4.56 -8.75
C TYR A 32 -8.55 -5.40 -7.79
N LYS A 33 -8.48 -6.71 -7.98
CA LYS A 33 -7.50 -7.58 -7.29
C LYS A 33 -6.10 -7.54 -7.93
N ASP A 34 -5.95 -6.94 -9.13
CA ASP A 34 -4.63 -6.65 -9.71
C ASP A 34 -4.03 -5.42 -9.04
N GLY A 35 -2.94 -5.62 -8.29
CA GLY A 35 -2.26 -4.55 -7.58
C GLY A 35 -1.75 -3.40 -8.45
N ARG A 36 -1.54 -3.61 -9.76
CA ARG A 36 -1.14 -2.55 -10.71
C ARG A 36 -2.30 -1.64 -11.09
N VAL A 37 -3.51 -2.20 -11.15
CA VAL A 37 -4.73 -1.43 -11.45
C VAL A 37 -5.21 -0.74 -10.17
N ALA A 38 -5.23 -1.47 -9.06
CA ALA A 38 -5.68 -0.96 -7.78
C ALA A 38 -4.83 0.20 -7.26
N SER A 39 -3.51 0.22 -7.51
CA SER A 39 -2.62 1.28 -7.02
C SER A 39 -3.07 2.67 -7.48
N HIS A 40 -3.33 2.83 -8.78
CA HIS A 40 -3.74 4.13 -9.34
C HIS A 40 -5.02 4.68 -8.71
N LEU A 41 -5.96 3.82 -8.33
CA LEU A 41 -7.19 4.23 -7.67
C LEU A 41 -6.99 4.44 -6.18
N LEU A 42 -6.29 3.52 -5.50
CA LEU A 42 -6.06 3.58 -4.07
C LEU A 42 -5.20 4.77 -3.66
N GLU A 43 -4.19 5.13 -4.43
CA GLU A 43 -3.40 6.34 -4.20
C GLU A 43 -4.28 7.59 -4.10
N ARG A 44 -5.30 7.71 -4.95
CA ARG A 44 -6.27 8.80 -4.88
C ARG A 44 -7.26 8.62 -3.74
N GLN A 45 -7.75 7.40 -3.53
CA GLN A 45 -8.74 7.08 -2.51
C GLN A 45 -8.20 7.31 -1.08
N LEU A 46 -6.94 6.99 -0.84
CA LEU A 46 -6.27 7.14 0.46
C LEU A 46 -6.34 8.57 1.01
N VAL A 47 -6.30 9.59 0.14
CA VAL A 47 -6.42 11.00 0.53
C VAL A 47 -7.82 11.34 1.08
N PHE A 48 -8.86 10.64 0.64
CA PHE A 48 -10.22 10.82 1.15
C PHE A 48 -10.43 10.09 2.49
N TRP A 49 -9.83 8.91 2.65
CA TRP A 49 -9.90 8.18 3.91
C TRP A 49 -9.04 8.81 5.01
N PHE A 50 -7.86 9.32 4.64
CA PHE A 50 -6.87 9.94 5.52
C PHE A 50 -6.54 11.35 5.02
N PRO A 51 -7.29 12.38 5.47
CA PRO A 51 -7.13 13.76 5.01
C PRO A 51 -5.74 14.37 5.27
N GLU A 52 -4.98 13.79 6.20
CA GLU A 52 -3.58 14.16 6.48
C GLU A 52 -2.66 13.90 5.29
N LEU A 53 -3.05 13.05 4.34
CA LEU A 53 -2.27 12.74 3.15
C LEU A 53 -2.51 13.76 2.03
N ARG A 54 -1.44 14.04 1.28
CA ARG A 54 -1.48 14.69 -0.03
C ARG A 54 -0.81 13.78 -1.04
N HIS A 55 -1.54 13.40 -2.09
CA HIS A 55 -0.98 12.65 -3.22
C HIS A 55 -0.01 13.54 -4.01
N ILE A 56 1.14 12.98 -4.38
CA ILE A 56 2.14 13.63 -5.24
C ILE A 56 1.89 13.18 -6.68
N LYS A 57 1.97 14.12 -7.63
CA LYS A 57 1.84 13.83 -9.06
C LYS A 57 3.24 13.79 -9.68
N GLY A 58 3.49 12.82 -10.55
CA GLY A 58 4.75 12.70 -11.29
C GLY A 58 5.46 11.39 -11.04
N CYS A 59 6.69 11.27 -11.54
CA CYS A 59 7.59 10.14 -11.27
C CYS A 59 8.50 10.50 -10.09
N GLU A 60 7.90 10.62 -8.90
CA GLU A 60 8.65 10.80 -7.65
C GLU A 60 8.97 9.45 -7.02
N ASP A 61 9.81 9.46 -6.00
CA ASP A 61 10.21 8.25 -5.28
C ASP A 61 9.22 7.81 -4.18
N HIS A 62 8.12 8.55 -3.98
CA HIS A 62 7.05 8.28 -3.02
C HIS A 62 5.68 8.75 -3.57
N ASP A 63 4.59 8.22 -3.02
CA ASP A 63 3.23 8.44 -3.53
C ASP A 63 2.51 9.57 -2.78
N HIS A 64 2.78 9.73 -1.48
CA HIS A 64 2.13 10.73 -0.63
C HIS A 64 3.10 11.40 0.34
N VAL A 65 2.70 12.58 0.80
CA VAL A 65 3.32 13.27 1.94
C VAL A 65 2.26 13.63 2.97
N ASN A 66 2.69 13.86 4.22
CA ASN A 66 1.82 14.48 5.22
C ASN A 66 1.63 15.97 4.87
N ARG A 67 0.40 16.47 4.98
CA ARG A 67 0.05 17.87 4.70
C ARG A 67 0.64 18.88 5.69
N LEU A 68 0.90 18.44 6.93
CA LEU A 68 1.45 19.30 7.98
C LEU A 68 2.98 19.29 7.99
N ASP A 69 3.60 18.22 7.50
CA ASP A 69 5.05 18.09 7.38
C ASP A 69 5.41 17.22 6.16
N GLU A 70 5.84 17.88 5.07
CA GLU A 70 6.15 17.19 3.81
C GLU A 70 7.41 16.31 3.89
N ASN A 71 8.20 16.44 4.97
CA ASN A 71 9.31 15.51 5.23
C ASN A 71 8.82 14.11 5.62
N ILE A 72 7.56 13.98 6.03
CA ILE A 72 6.92 12.70 6.31
C ILE A 72 6.35 12.15 5.01
N GLN A 73 7.09 11.25 4.39
CA GLN A 73 6.76 10.63 3.10
C GLN A 73 6.14 9.24 3.28
N TYR A 74 5.28 8.86 2.33
CA TYR A 74 4.61 7.56 2.29
C TYR A 74 4.64 6.95 0.89
N ASP A 75 4.88 5.65 0.83
CA ASP A 75 4.78 4.85 -0.40
C ASP A 75 3.66 3.81 -0.23
N ALA A 76 2.71 3.80 -1.17
CA ALA A 76 1.56 2.92 -1.13
C ALA A 76 1.90 1.60 -1.84
N LYS A 77 1.55 0.48 -1.20
CA LYS A 77 1.80 -0.86 -1.72
C LYS A 77 0.59 -1.74 -1.52
N ASN A 78 0.34 -2.61 -2.50
CA ASN A 78 -0.79 -3.53 -2.47
C ASN A 78 -0.35 -4.92 -2.02
N PHE A 79 -1.06 -5.46 -1.04
CA PHE A 79 -1.01 -6.86 -0.68
C PHE A 79 -2.04 -7.62 -1.53
N THR A 80 -1.54 -8.56 -2.33
CA THR A 80 -2.33 -9.34 -3.28
C THR A 80 -2.31 -10.83 -2.93
N ALA A 81 -2.93 -11.68 -3.74
CA ALA A 81 -2.84 -13.13 -3.57
C ALA A 81 -1.39 -13.66 -3.59
N GLY A 82 -0.46 -12.91 -4.20
CA GLY A 82 0.98 -13.20 -4.22
C GLY A 82 1.76 -12.66 -3.01
N GLY A 83 1.10 -11.98 -2.08
CA GLY A 83 1.74 -11.21 -1.00
C GLY A 83 1.96 -9.75 -1.37
N CYS A 84 2.84 -9.08 -0.63
CA CYS A 84 3.21 -7.68 -0.84
C CYS A 84 4.72 -7.55 -1.02
N LYS A 85 5.12 -6.74 -2.00
CA LYS A 85 6.52 -6.31 -2.18
C LYS A 85 6.59 -4.82 -1.92
N PHE A 86 7.42 -4.41 -0.97
CA PHE A 86 7.66 -3.00 -0.63
C PHE A 86 9.08 -2.57 -1.03
N LEU A 87 9.58 -3.18 -2.10
CA LEU A 87 10.85 -2.83 -2.71
C LEU A 87 10.72 -1.53 -3.51
N PRO A 88 11.81 -0.77 -3.70
CA PRO A 88 11.85 0.33 -4.65
C PRO A 88 11.40 -0.12 -6.06
N SER A 89 10.63 0.71 -6.76
CA SER A 89 10.03 0.36 -8.06
C SER A 89 11.06 -0.14 -9.10
N SER A 90 12.29 0.38 -9.07
CA SER A 90 13.40 -0.07 -9.93
C SER A 90 13.85 -1.52 -9.68
N MET A 91 13.66 -2.03 -8.46
CA MET A 91 14.02 -3.42 -8.09
C MET A 91 12.90 -4.42 -8.37
N ILE A 92 11.66 -3.93 -8.53
CA ILE A 92 10.50 -4.74 -8.92
C ILE A 92 10.41 -4.83 -10.46
N GLY A 93 10.75 -3.74 -11.15
CA GLY A 93 10.69 -3.60 -12.61
C GLY A 93 11.96 -4.07 -13.35
N THR A 94 12.40 -3.27 -14.32
CA THR A 94 13.58 -3.54 -15.17
C THR A 94 14.88 -3.36 -14.37
N GLY A 95 15.67 -4.43 -14.21
CA GLY A 95 16.96 -4.41 -13.52
C GLY A 95 17.15 -5.51 -12.46
N ARG A 96 16.03 -6.10 -11.97
CA ARG A 96 15.87 -7.30 -11.09
C ARG A 96 17.06 -7.77 -10.24
N THR A 97 17.82 -6.85 -9.69
CA THR A 97 18.90 -7.15 -8.75
C THR A 97 18.49 -6.50 -7.44
N PHE A 98 18.43 -7.30 -6.39
CA PHE A 98 18.18 -6.78 -5.06
C PHE A 98 19.45 -6.04 -4.60
N ASP A 99 19.31 -4.74 -4.37
CA ASP A 99 20.35 -3.87 -3.83
C ASP A 99 19.94 -3.53 -2.40
N GLU A 100 20.57 -4.21 -1.45
CA GLU A 100 20.24 -4.17 -0.04
C GLU A 100 20.49 -2.78 0.55
N GLU A 101 21.61 -2.13 0.20
CA GLU A 101 21.96 -0.80 0.70
C GLU A 101 20.92 0.23 0.29
N ARG A 102 20.52 0.22 -0.99
CA ARG A 102 19.48 1.13 -1.48
C ARG A 102 18.11 0.80 -0.90
N PHE A 103 17.78 -0.48 -0.69
CA PHE A 103 16.54 -0.88 -0.02
C PHE A 103 16.48 -0.33 1.40
N ILE A 104 17.51 -0.60 2.22
CA ILE A 104 17.60 -0.14 3.61
C ILE A 104 17.60 1.40 3.67
N TYR A 105 18.38 2.06 2.82
CA TYR A 105 18.41 3.53 2.77
C TYR A 105 17.01 4.12 2.54
N LYS A 106 16.24 3.54 1.61
CA LYS A 106 14.90 4.02 1.28
C LYS A 106 13.92 3.72 2.41
N THR A 107 13.91 2.50 2.95
CA THR A 107 12.98 2.10 4.01
C THR A 107 13.20 2.86 5.30
N GLN A 108 14.45 3.22 5.64
CA GLN A 108 14.75 3.99 6.85
C GLN A 108 14.24 5.44 6.78
N LYS A 109 13.88 5.95 5.60
CA LYS A 109 13.47 7.35 5.39
C LYS A 109 12.00 7.56 5.08
N MET A 110 11.23 6.49 4.90
CA MET A 110 9.82 6.60 4.53
C MET A 110 8.92 5.72 5.39
N ASN A 111 7.63 6.04 5.31
CA ASN A 111 6.56 5.18 5.79
C ASN A 111 5.90 4.45 4.62
N TYR A 112 5.20 3.37 4.92
CA TYR A 112 4.46 2.59 3.94
C TYR A 112 2.98 2.53 4.30
N ILE A 113 2.15 2.62 3.27
CA ILE A 113 0.72 2.37 3.36
C ILE A 113 0.46 1.03 2.67
N ILE A 114 0.16 -0.01 3.43
CA ILE A 114 -0.10 -1.33 2.86
C ILE A 114 -1.61 -1.55 2.76
N CYS A 115 -2.08 -1.71 1.53
CA CYS A 115 -3.48 -1.95 1.20
C CYS A 115 -3.70 -3.43 0.83
N ASP A 116 -4.44 -4.17 1.65
CA ASP A 116 -4.87 -5.53 1.38
C ASP A 116 -6.10 -5.54 0.48
N ILE A 117 -5.91 -6.01 -0.75
CA ILE A 117 -6.96 -6.07 -1.76
C ILE A 117 -7.38 -7.50 -2.09
N VAL A 118 -6.89 -8.51 -1.34
CA VAL A 118 -7.16 -9.92 -1.63
C VAL A 118 -8.67 -10.24 -1.58
N ASP A 119 -9.38 -9.62 -0.64
CA ASP A 119 -10.82 -9.80 -0.44
C ASP A 119 -11.65 -8.61 -0.98
N PHE A 120 -11.12 -7.88 -1.98
CA PHE A 120 -11.85 -6.79 -2.63
C PHE A 120 -13.30 -7.24 -2.96
N PRO A 121 -14.34 -6.45 -2.61
CA PRO A 121 -14.32 -5.01 -2.30
C PRO A 121 -14.01 -4.62 -0.85
N LYS A 122 -13.72 -5.59 0.02
CA LYS A 122 -13.19 -5.30 1.36
C LYS A 122 -11.70 -5.02 1.26
N ILE A 123 -11.28 -3.85 1.77
CA ILE A 123 -9.89 -3.40 1.75
C ILE A 123 -9.44 -3.12 3.18
N ASN A 124 -8.32 -3.71 3.57
CA ASN A 124 -7.66 -3.37 4.84
C ASN A 124 -6.46 -2.46 4.55
N VAL A 125 -6.29 -1.40 5.33
CA VAL A 125 -5.20 -0.44 5.20
C VAL A 125 -4.45 -0.37 6.51
N VAL A 126 -3.12 -0.43 6.47
CA VAL A 126 -2.26 -0.23 7.64
C VAL A 126 -1.07 0.67 7.28
N PHE A 127 -0.71 1.55 8.21
CA PHE A 127 0.49 2.38 8.12
C PHE A 127 1.63 1.71 8.89
N LYS A 128 2.80 1.60 8.27
CA LYS A 128 4.00 1.01 8.88
C LYS A 128 5.19 1.94 8.69
N LYS A 129 6.08 2.01 9.67
CA LYS A 129 7.39 2.65 9.47
C LYS A 129 8.23 1.74 8.59
N GLY A 130 8.93 2.32 7.62
CA GLY A 130 9.77 1.51 6.74
C GLY A 130 10.93 0.85 7.47
N SER A 131 11.49 1.50 8.51
CA SER A 131 12.56 0.95 9.36
C SER A 131 12.13 -0.38 9.98
N GLU A 132 11.03 -0.39 10.74
CA GLU A 132 10.44 -1.56 11.38
C GLU A 132 10.04 -2.65 10.35
N LEU A 133 9.54 -2.23 9.18
CA LEU A 133 9.15 -3.15 8.13
C LEU A 133 10.36 -3.86 7.51
N SER A 134 11.46 -3.14 7.28
CA SER A 134 12.71 -3.71 6.75
C SER A 134 13.45 -4.60 7.76
N GLU A 135 13.33 -4.32 9.05
CA GLU A 135 13.85 -5.21 10.10
C GLU A 135 13.09 -6.55 10.12
N LYS A 136 11.75 -6.50 10.02
CA LYS A 136 10.91 -7.70 10.03
C LYS A 136 10.97 -8.49 8.72
N TYR A 137 11.12 -7.79 7.59
CA TYR A 137 11.13 -8.38 6.24
C TYR A 137 12.34 -7.86 5.44
N PRO A 138 13.56 -8.36 5.69
CA PRO A 138 14.80 -7.82 5.13
C PRO A 138 14.92 -7.98 3.61
N ASN A 139 14.10 -8.84 2.99
CA ASN A 139 14.05 -9.02 1.54
C ASN A 139 12.97 -8.16 0.85
N GLY A 140 12.33 -7.23 1.58
CA GLY A 140 11.28 -6.36 1.03
C GLY A 140 9.99 -7.08 0.66
N CYS A 141 9.77 -8.32 1.14
CA CYS A 141 8.64 -9.16 0.77
C CYS A 141 7.87 -9.66 2.00
N ILE A 142 6.57 -9.38 2.02
CA ILE A 142 5.61 -9.95 2.97
C ILE A 142 4.88 -11.08 2.26
N SER A 143 5.12 -12.33 2.68
CA SER A 143 4.51 -13.50 2.04
C SER A 143 3.00 -13.56 2.29
N LYS A 144 2.26 -14.19 1.38
CA LYS A 144 0.81 -14.42 1.55
C LYS A 144 0.44 -15.13 2.86
N SER A 145 1.30 -16.03 3.35
CA SER A 145 1.09 -16.75 4.62
C SER A 145 1.15 -15.84 5.85
N LYS A 146 1.76 -14.66 5.72
CA LYS A 146 1.86 -13.65 6.78
C LYS A 146 0.71 -12.65 6.78
N ARG A 147 -0.22 -12.72 5.82
CA ARG A 147 -1.36 -11.80 5.69
C ARG A 147 -2.11 -11.62 7.01
N LYS A 148 -2.57 -12.72 7.61
CA LYS A 148 -3.33 -12.71 8.87
C LYS A 148 -2.52 -12.06 10.00
N GLU A 149 -1.28 -12.50 10.20
CA GLU A 149 -0.38 -11.92 11.20
C GLU A 149 -0.14 -10.41 10.98
N PHE A 150 -0.03 -9.98 9.73
CA PHE A 150 0.30 -8.59 9.40
C PHE A 150 -0.87 -7.62 9.64
N PHE A 151 -2.11 -8.03 9.35
CA PHE A 151 -3.30 -7.18 9.46
C PHE A 151 -4.11 -7.41 10.74
N ASP A 152 -3.95 -8.54 11.44
CA ASP A 152 -4.66 -8.82 12.70
C ASP A 152 -3.87 -8.37 13.94
N ALA A 153 -2.61 -7.92 13.78
CA ALA A 153 -1.74 -7.54 14.90
C ALA A 153 -2.15 -6.24 15.65
N ALA A 154 -3.35 -5.73 15.41
CA ALA A 154 -3.95 -4.63 16.16
C ALA A 154 -5.33 -5.04 16.69
N ALA A 155 -5.32 -5.61 17.89
CA ALA A 155 -6.42 -5.58 18.84
C ALA A 155 -5.87 -5.08 20.18
#